data_AF-A0A8H8JLQ5-F1
#
_entry.id   AF-A0A8H8JLQ5-F1
#
_cell.length_a   1.000
_cell.length_b   1.000
_cell.length_c   1.000
_cell.angle_alpha   90.00
_cell.angle_beta   90.00
_cell.angle_gamma   90.00
#
_symmetry.space_group_name_H-M   'P 1'
#
loop_
_entity.id
_entity.type
_entity.pdbx_description
1 polymer ?
#
loop_
_entity_poly.entity_id
_entity_poly.type
_entity_poly.pdbx_seq_one_letter_code
_entity_poly.pdbx_strand_id
1 'polypeptide(L)'
;MHRRTSSKVLPAPPGADPAAVTRGVYGATPYQSQEALMTQSSLSIPLVAPRPAPRPNQQRGFQAAMMQPPTPINEPPPGYGTSDKLAPSRKGSEMSVSSKYALTPDPSTWGLNLLASVPEADDYLHNPDPRRDRASDLGASIFTARGIANLGCLSLLALAFIGLFAVYPIVDNLTGQKYNNFGGYNLGGINASGQVPEIPGNFGLIDRDTPESAYTHSSIEDGSEYDLVFSDEFNLDGRSFYPGDDPFWEAVDLHYWGTNNLEWYSPDMVTTSNGYLNITLDKHKWNKLDYKGGMIASWNKFCFTGGYFVANVSLPGTSNVYGLWPAVWAMGNLGRAGYGASLDGTWPYTYDSCDVGTLPNQTFPDGTPIEARTSGDKEHDYALSYQPGQRLSACTCPGESHPGPIRPDGTFVGRAAPEIDMFEAQVDQNSLIGHVSQSGQWAPYNYRYKWPQTPENHQFIGNGSQLNTYLGGVYQQSTSGVTITNQDCYTQGAGCFSVYGFEYKPGYDGYISWINDNKPAWKIYGSAMQADPDVKIGPRPVPVEPMYMLINLGISPNFGAIDWEHLVFPTWMLVDWIRVYQPKDNHNIGCDPPDFPTADYINTYIEAYSNPNLTTWVDDYKQPIPKNRLTSTCT
;
A
#
# COMPACT_ATOMS: atom_id res chain seq x y z
N MET A 1 73.37 20.29 29.41
CA MET A 1 72.57 21.51 29.13
C MET A 1 71.11 21.06 29.02
N HIS A 2 70.20 21.50 29.92
CA HIS A 2 69.11 22.49 29.65
C HIS A 2 68.12 22.08 28.52
N ARG A 3 66.78 22.27 28.53
CA ARG A 3 65.68 22.73 29.44
C ARG A 3 64.35 22.42 28.68
N ARG A 4 63.11 22.39 29.21
CA ARG A 4 62.52 22.60 30.55
C ARG A 4 61.14 21.87 30.70
N THR A 5 60.99 21.03 31.72
CA THR A 5 59.87 20.89 32.70
C THR A 5 58.36 20.92 32.33
N SER A 6 57.63 19.91 32.88
CA SER A 6 56.20 19.92 33.27
C SER A 6 55.87 20.89 34.43
N SER A 7 54.58 21.19 34.63
CA SER A 7 53.95 21.66 35.88
C SER A 7 52.43 21.35 35.81
N LYS A 8 51.71 20.95 36.86
CA LYS A 8 52.04 20.67 38.28
C LYS A 8 50.96 19.76 38.89
N VAL A 9 51.29 19.04 39.96
CA VAL A 9 50.37 18.17 40.75
C VAL A 9 50.74 18.24 42.25
N LEU A 10 49.76 18.06 43.14
CA LEU A 10 49.83 17.94 44.63
C LEU A 10 50.14 19.23 45.44
N PRO A 11 49.77 19.33 46.76
CA PRO A 11 49.49 18.23 47.72
C PRO A 11 48.22 18.36 48.64
N ALA A 12 48.04 17.36 49.52
CA ALA A 12 47.15 17.33 50.71
C ALA A 12 48.02 17.15 52.00
N PRO A 13 47.51 16.89 53.23
CA PRO A 13 46.25 17.19 53.95
C PRO A 13 46.52 18.11 55.19
N PRO A 14 45.67 18.24 56.26
CA PRO A 14 45.68 17.26 57.40
C PRO A 14 44.43 17.16 58.35
N GLY A 15 44.27 15.99 59.00
CA GLY A 15 43.71 15.77 60.37
C GLY A 15 42.19 15.90 60.64
N ALA A 16 41.59 15.31 61.70
CA ALA A 16 42.01 14.22 62.61
C ALA A 16 40.83 13.75 63.50
N ASP A 17 40.66 12.42 63.69
CA ASP A 17 40.21 11.66 64.90
C ASP A 17 38.96 12.08 65.76
N PRO A 18 38.47 11.23 66.70
CA PRO A 18 38.26 9.77 66.63
C PRO A 18 36.93 9.29 67.29
N ALA A 19 36.50 8.06 67.00
CA ALA A 19 35.77 7.20 67.98
C ALA A 19 35.79 5.73 67.56
N ALA A 20 36.34 4.85 68.40
CA ALA A 20 36.30 3.39 68.27
C ALA A 20 35.60 2.76 69.48
N VAL A 21 35.20 1.47 69.37
CA VAL A 21 34.63 0.50 70.36
C VAL A 21 33.47 -0.25 69.66
N THR A 22 33.40 -1.59 69.51
CA THR A 22 34.28 -2.71 69.95
C THR A 22 34.12 -3.97 69.07
N ARG A 23 35.05 -4.91 69.25
CA ARG A 23 35.07 -6.36 68.88
C ARG A 23 33.71 -7.09 69.05
N GLY A 24 33.39 -8.19 68.36
CA GLY A 24 34.08 -8.87 67.23
C GLY A 24 33.78 -10.39 67.08
N VAL A 25 34.17 -10.93 65.91
CA VAL A 25 34.59 -12.32 65.54
C VAL A 25 33.61 -13.53 65.53
N TYR A 26 33.75 -14.33 64.44
CA TYR A 26 33.24 -15.70 64.14
C TYR A 26 31.71 -15.88 63.93
N GLY A 27 31.21 -16.61 62.91
CA GLY A 27 31.84 -17.30 61.77
C GLY A 27 30.82 -18.15 60.95
N ALA A 28 31.31 -18.92 59.96
CA ALA A 28 30.63 -20.00 59.19
C ALA A 28 29.73 -19.65 57.97
N THR A 29 30.32 -19.85 56.76
CA THR A 29 29.82 -20.58 55.55
C THR A 29 28.45 -20.34 54.90
N PRO A 30 28.32 -20.53 53.56
CA PRO A 30 27.20 -20.03 52.76
C PRO A 30 25.96 -20.94 52.79
N TYR A 31 24.78 -20.33 52.73
CA TYR A 31 23.51 -21.03 52.52
C TYR A 31 23.10 -21.02 51.05
N GLN A 32 22.84 -22.20 50.51
CA GLN A 32 21.95 -22.36 49.35
C GLN A 32 20.53 -21.97 49.80
N SER A 33 19.84 -21.12 49.04
CA SER A 33 18.40 -20.93 49.18
C SER A 33 17.68 -21.75 48.12
N GLN A 34 16.84 -22.67 48.56
CA GLN A 34 16.12 -23.62 47.72
C GLN A 34 15.09 -22.93 46.80
N GLU A 35 14.81 -23.55 45.67
CA GLU A 35 13.67 -23.22 44.81
C GLU A 35 12.37 -23.40 45.59
N ALA A 36 11.63 -22.31 45.78
CA ALA A 36 10.27 -22.35 46.31
C ALA A 36 9.27 -22.38 45.14
N LEU A 37 8.58 -23.50 44.99
CA LEU A 37 7.58 -23.74 43.96
C LEU A 37 6.40 -22.74 44.09
N MET A 38 6.36 -21.71 43.26
CA MET A 38 5.15 -20.91 43.05
C MET A 38 4.50 -21.28 41.72
N THR A 39 3.36 -21.94 41.79
CA THR A 39 2.50 -22.25 40.65
C THR A 39 1.84 -20.96 40.13
N GLN A 40 2.44 -20.31 39.14
CA GLN A 40 1.74 -19.35 38.30
C GLN A 40 0.98 -20.10 37.21
N SER A 41 -0.35 -20.02 37.25
CA SER A 41 -1.24 -20.57 36.23
C SER A 41 -1.71 -19.45 35.31
N SER A 42 -0.94 -19.18 34.26
CA SER A 42 -1.46 -18.54 33.05
C SER A 42 -1.41 -19.57 31.92
N LEU A 43 -2.58 -19.97 31.43
CA LEU A 43 -2.72 -20.99 30.40
C LEU A 43 -2.32 -20.39 29.05
N SER A 44 -1.12 -20.73 28.58
CA SER A 44 -0.78 -20.63 27.17
C SER A 44 -1.68 -21.60 26.38
N ILE A 45 -2.60 -21.05 25.60
CA ILE A 45 -3.45 -21.83 24.69
C ILE A 45 -2.63 -22.10 23.41
N PRO A 46 -2.44 -23.37 23.00
CA PRO A 46 -1.59 -23.70 21.87
C PRO A 46 -2.24 -23.34 20.53
N LEU A 47 -1.42 -22.83 19.61
CA LEU A 47 -1.78 -22.61 18.20
C LEU A 47 -2.10 -23.94 17.52
N VAL A 48 -3.33 -24.11 17.05
CA VAL A 48 -3.73 -25.29 16.28
C VAL A 48 -3.49 -25.02 14.80
N ALA A 49 -2.41 -25.59 14.27
CA ALA A 49 -2.10 -25.53 12.83
C ALA A 49 -3.22 -26.16 11.97
N PRO A 50 -3.60 -25.55 10.84
CA PRO A 50 -4.59 -26.13 9.94
C PRO A 50 -4.06 -27.38 9.23
N ARG A 51 -4.82 -28.48 9.29
CA ARG A 51 -4.55 -29.69 8.48
C ARG A 51 -4.97 -29.46 7.02
N PRO A 52 -4.25 -30.02 6.03
CA PRO A 52 -4.61 -29.88 4.63
C PRO A 52 -5.94 -30.59 4.31
N ALA A 53 -6.85 -29.88 3.65
CA ALA A 53 -8.11 -30.43 3.17
C ALA A 53 -7.89 -31.32 1.92
N PRO A 54 -8.66 -32.42 1.75
CA PRO A 54 -8.47 -33.34 0.64
C PRO A 54 -9.03 -32.80 -0.69
N ARG A 55 -8.39 -33.20 -1.80
CA ARG A 55 -8.71 -32.78 -3.18
C ARG A 55 -10.16 -33.13 -3.58
N PRO A 56 -10.93 -32.22 -4.20
CA PRO A 56 -12.16 -32.56 -4.89
C PRO A 56 -11.88 -33.26 -6.23
N ASN A 57 -12.70 -34.25 -6.56
CA ASN A 57 -12.56 -35.01 -7.79
C ASN A 57 -13.20 -34.30 -8.99
N GLN A 58 -12.69 -34.60 -10.18
CA GLN A 58 -13.10 -34.03 -11.47
C GLN A 58 -14.54 -34.44 -11.85
N GLN A 59 -15.41 -33.51 -12.25
CA GLN A 59 -16.33 -33.67 -13.41
C GLN A 59 -17.18 -32.42 -13.74
N ARG A 60 -17.20 -32.08 -15.05
CA ARG A 60 -18.27 -31.41 -15.85
C ARG A 60 -18.99 -30.19 -15.22
N GLY A 61 -18.91 -28.97 -15.75
CA GLY A 61 -18.67 -28.57 -17.14
C GLY A 61 -19.92 -27.89 -17.72
N PHE A 62 -19.99 -26.56 -17.60
CA PHE A 62 -21.02 -25.72 -18.21
C PHE A 62 -20.37 -24.51 -18.89
N GLN A 63 -20.88 -24.15 -20.06
CA GLN A 63 -20.29 -23.14 -20.95
C GLN A 63 -20.67 -21.72 -20.52
N ALA A 64 -19.73 -20.79 -20.65
CA ALA A 64 -20.00 -19.37 -20.50
C ALA A 64 -20.83 -18.86 -21.70
N ALA A 65 -21.92 -18.16 -21.41
CA ALA A 65 -22.66 -17.36 -22.40
C ALA A 65 -22.36 -15.88 -22.16
N MET A 66 -22.06 -15.16 -23.24
CA MET A 66 -21.55 -13.78 -23.20
C MET A 66 -22.65 -12.78 -22.82
N MET A 67 -22.33 -11.79 -21.98
CA MET A 67 -23.13 -10.57 -21.88
C MET A 67 -22.89 -9.68 -23.10
N GLN A 68 -23.97 -9.20 -23.72
CA GLN A 68 -23.95 -8.08 -24.67
C GLN A 68 -24.91 -6.98 -24.19
N PRO A 69 -24.63 -5.70 -24.51
CA PRO A 69 -25.41 -4.57 -24.02
C PRO A 69 -26.78 -4.45 -24.72
N PRO A 70 -27.80 -3.87 -24.08
CA PRO A 70 -29.15 -3.76 -24.64
C PRO A 70 -29.31 -2.57 -25.61
N THR A 71 -30.10 -2.77 -26.65
CA THR A 71 -30.67 -1.70 -27.50
C THR A 71 -32.19 -1.89 -27.65
N PRO A 72 -32.98 -0.81 -27.80
CA PRO A 72 -34.44 -0.85 -27.65
C PRO A 72 -35.18 -1.09 -28.96
N ILE A 73 -36.30 -1.83 -28.92
CA ILE A 73 -37.23 -1.98 -30.05
C ILE A 73 -38.69 -1.94 -29.54
N ASN A 74 -39.51 -1.07 -30.15
CA ASN A 74 -40.97 -1.03 -29.98
C ASN A 74 -41.66 -2.08 -30.87
N GLU A 75 -42.78 -2.67 -30.45
CA GLU A 75 -44.06 -2.69 -31.19
C GLU A 75 -45.19 -3.43 -30.41
N PRO A 76 -46.50 -3.23 -30.77
CA PRO A 76 -47.64 -3.50 -29.88
C PRO A 76 -48.47 -4.78 -30.20
N PRO A 77 -49.36 -5.21 -29.29
CA PRO A 77 -50.35 -6.27 -29.51
C PRO A 77 -51.73 -5.75 -30.00
N PRO A 78 -52.64 -6.63 -30.48
CA PRO A 78 -53.81 -6.26 -31.29
C PRO A 78 -55.11 -6.06 -30.47
N GLY A 79 -56.16 -5.53 -31.11
CA GLY A 79 -57.50 -5.39 -30.52
C GLY A 79 -58.62 -6.05 -31.34
N TYR A 80 -59.78 -6.25 -30.71
CA TYR A 80 -61.14 -6.16 -31.29
C TYR A 80 -62.19 -6.39 -30.17
N GLY A 81 -63.39 -5.79 -30.27
CA GLY A 81 -64.50 -6.12 -29.35
C GLY A 81 -65.60 -5.05 -29.22
N THR A 82 -66.70 -5.23 -29.94
CA THR A 82 -67.87 -4.33 -29.99
C THR A 82 -68.95 -4.68 -28.95
N SER A 83 -69.64 -3.69 -28.36
CA SER A 83 -71.11 -3.74 -28.12
C SER A 83 -71.66 -2.36 -27.67
N ASP A 84 -72.99 -2.22 -27.69
CA ASP A 84 -73.70 -0.96 -27.94
C ASP A 84 -74.65 -0.55 -26.78
N LYS A 85 -74.99 0.75 -26.72
CA LYS A 85 -76.14 1.42 -26.04
C LYS A 85 -76.13 1.84 -24.56
N LEU A 86 -76.85 2.97 -24.40
CA LEU A 86 -77.50 3.60 -23.22
C LEU A 86 -76.71 4.65 -22.38
N ALA A 87 -77.08 5.90 -22.64
CA ALA A 87 -76.95 7.09 -21.78
C ALA A 87 -77.81 6.94 -20.48
N PRO A 88 -77.64 7.74 -19.39
CA PRO A 88 -77.22 9.15 -19.45
C PRO A 88 -76.33 9.75 -18.33
N SER A 89 -75.77 10.92 -18.66
CA SER A 89 -75.48 12.07 -17.79
C SER A 89 -74.58 11.87 -16.56
N ARG A 90 -73.37 12.46 -16.62
CA ARG A 90 -72.83 13.30 -15.54
C ARG A 90 -71.88 14.38 -16.09
N LYS A 91 -71.86 15.53 -15.41
CA LYS A 91 -70.99 16.69 -15.74
C LYS A 91 -69.53 16.38 -15.42
N GLY A 92 -68.62 16.91 -16.25
CA GLY A 92 -67.27 17.29 -15.83
C GLY A 92 -66.14 16.33 -16.25
N SER A 93 -65.58 16.57 -17.43
CA SER A 93 -64.14 16.40 -17.67
C SER A 93 -63.69 17.36 -18.78
N GLU A 94 -62.39 17.62 -18.82
CA GLU A 94 -61.79 18.73 -19.57
C GLU A 94 -61.81 18.51 -21.09
N MET A 95 -61.96 19.60 -21.85
CA MET A 95 -61.75 19.58 -23.30
C MET A 95 -60.27 19.38 -23.61
N SER A 96 -59.87 18.15 -23.93
CA SER A 96 -58.58 17.87 -24.56
C SER A 96 -58.37 18.77 -25.79
N VAL A 97 -57.16 19.29 -25.98
CA VAL A 97 -56.79 20.16 -27.12
C VAL A 97 -57.11 19.49 -28.46
N SER A 98 -57.05 18.15 -28.52
CA SER A 98 -57.44 17.35 -29.69
C SER A 98 -58.89 17.63 -30.14
N SER A 99 -59.82 17.88 -29.22
CA SER A 99 -61.22 18.22 -29.54
C SER A 99 -61.41 19.56 -30.25
N LYS A 100 -60.39 20.44 -30.26
CA LYS A 100 -60.42 21.70 -31.02
C LYS A 100 -59.88 21.56 -32.45
N TYR A 101 -59.20 20.46 -32.78
CA TYR A 101 -58.61 20.21 -34.09
C TYR A 101 -59.16 18.95 -34.79
N ALA A 102 -60.17 18.32 -34.20
CA ALA A 102 -60.93 17.25 -34.83
C ALA A 102 -61.78 17.81 -35.98
N LEU A 103 -61.24 17.74 -37.20
CA LEU A 103 -62.01 17.94 -38.43
C LEU A 103 -63.18 16.94 -38.47
N THR A 104 -64.32 17.37 -39.02
CA THR A 104 -65.51 16.48 -39.09
C THR A 104 -65.25 15.33 -40.08
N PRO A 105 -65.93 14.17 -39.97
CA PRO A 105 -65.78 13.10 -40.95
C PRO A 105 -66.25 13.44 -42.38
N ASP A 106 -66.89 14.60 -42.59
CA ASP A 106 -67.32 15.08 -43.91
C ASP A 106 -66.30 16.11 -44.46
N PRO A 107 -65.50 15.75 -45.48
CA PRO A 107 -64.46 16.63 -46.00
C PRO A 107 -65.00 17.92 -46.66
N SER A 108 -66.28 17.95 -47.04
CA SER A 108 -66.90 19.15 -47.61
C SER A 108 -67.02 20.30 -46.60
N THR A 109 -66.94 20.02 -45.30
CA THR A 109 -67.01 21.02 -44.23
C THR A 109 -65.65 21.62 -43.88
N TRP A 110 -64.55 21.18 -44.50
CA TRP A 110 -63.19 21.60 -44.12
C TRP A 110 -62.74 22.92 -44.75
N GLY A 111 -63.55 23.51 -45.63
CA GLY A 111 -63.22 24.75 -46.33
C GLY A 111 -62.16 24.62 -47.42
N LEU A 112 -61.72 23.39 -47.73
CA LEU A 112 -60.72 23.04 -48.74
C LEU A 112 -61.41 22.35 -49.93
N ASN A 113 -60.96 22.65 -51.15
CA ASN A 113 -61.59 22.16 -52.37
C ASN A 113 -60.89 20.90 -52.90
N LEU A 114 -61.27 19.75 -52.37
CA LEU A 114 -60.62 18.44 -52.57
C LEU A 114 -60.85 17.80 -53.96
N LEU A 115 -61.14 18.61 -54.98
CA LEU A 115 -61.20 18.17 -56.37
C LEU A 115 -59.78 18.15 -56.95
N ALA A 116 -59.29 16.97 -57.37
CA ALA A 116 -57.96 16.77 -57.96
C ALA A 116 -57.68 17.57 -59.28
N SER A 117 -58.63 18.38 -59.73
CA SER A 117 -58.48 19.34 -60.84
C SER A 117 -58.22 20.78 -60.38
N VAL A 118 -58.15 21.03 -59.07
CA VAL A 118 -57.93 22.34 -58.46
C VAL A 118 -56.51 22.37 -57.89
N PRO A 119 -55.61 23.23 -58.39
CA PRO A 119 -54.23 23.25 -57.91
C PRO A 119 -54.14 23.72 -56.46
N GLU A 120 -53.40 22.96 -55.64
CA GLU A 120 -53.04 23.34 -54.28
C GLU A 120 -51.77 24.23 -54.28
N ALA A 121 -51.58 25.02 -53.22
CA ALA A 121 -50.54 26.06 -53.22
C ALA A 121 -49.10 25.50 -53.19
N ASP A 122 -48.94 24.24 -52.80
CA ASP A 122 -47.71 23.46 -52.68
C ASP A 122 -47.55 22.38 -53.77
N ASP A 123 -48.46 22.30 -54.76
CA ASP A 123 -48.38 21.37 -55.89
C ASP A 123 -47.04 21.47 -56.65
N TYR A 124 -46.39 22.64 -56.67
CA TYR A 124 -45.07 22.86 -57.29
C TYR A 124 -43.91 22.09 -56.61
N LEU A 125 -44.17 21.58 -55.40
CA LEU A 125 -43.23 20.80 -54.59
C LEU A 125 -43.41 19.29 -54.81
N HIS A 126 -44.59 18.86 -55.25
CA HIS A 126 -45.02 17.46 -55.24
C HIS A 126 -45.44 16.89 -56.61
N ASN A 127 -45.87 17.74 -57.56
CA ASN A 127 -46.09 17.32 -58.94
C ASN A 127 -44.81 17.50 -59.78
N PRO A 128 -44.31 16.44 -60.46
CA PRO A 128 -43.12 16.54 -61.30
C PRO A 128 -43.39 17.42 -62.54
N ASP A 129 -42.47 18.33 -62.84
CA ASP A 129 -42.55 19.24 -63.99
C ASP A 129 -41.64 18.70 -65.13
N PRO A 130 -42.22 18.20 -66.25
CA PRO A 130 -41.46 17.61 -67.35
C PRO A 130 -40.47 18.56 -68.07
N ARG A 131 -40.51 19.87 -67.79
CA ARG A 131 -39.56 20.87 -68.30
C ARG A 131 -38.46 21.20 -67.30
N ARG A 132 -38.80 21.41 -66.03
CA ARG A 132 -37.83 21.66 -64.94
C ARG A 132 -36.97 20.42 -64.69
N ASP A 133 -37.59 19.27 -64.50
CA ASP A 133 -36.89 18.07 -64.03
C ASP A 133 -36.01 17.47 -65.14
N ARG A 134 -36.39 17.65 -66.41
CA ARG A 134 -35.54 17.34 -67.57
C ARG A 134 -34.20 18.09 -67.60
N ALA A 135 -34.12 19.27 -66.98
CA ALA A 135 -32.86 20.03 -66.88
C ALA A 135 -31.98 19.59 -65.70
N SER A 136 -32.55 18.90 -64.71
CA SER A 136 -31.86 18.37 -63.52
C SER A 136 -31.38 16.94 -63.72
N ASP A 137 -32.17 16.09 -64.37
CA ASP A 137 -31.95 14.64 -64.41
C ASP A 137 -31.08 14.16 -65.59
N LEU A 138 -30.63 15.07 -66.45
CA LEU A 138 -29.58 14.79 -67.44
C LEU A 138 -28.21 14.78 -66.75
N GLY A 139 -27.90 13.64 -66.12
CA GLY A 139 -26.72 13.42 -65.27
C GLY A 139 -25.39 13.84 -65.91
N ALA A 140 -24.91 15.03 -65.53
CA ALA A 140 -23.74 15.67 -66.15
C ALA A 140 -22.73 16.24 -65.13
N SER A 141 -22.47 15.53 -64.02
CA SER A 141 -21.16 15.54 -63.31
C SER A 141 -21.19 14.66 -62.06
N ILE A 142 -20.20 13.78 -61.88
CA ILE A 142 -19.90 13.15 -60.58
C ILE A 142 -19.29 14.14 -59.57
N PHE A 143 -18.71 15.24 -60.06
CA PHE A 143 -18.18 16.34 -59.28
C PHE A 143 -19.28 17.39 -59.05
N THR A 144 -20.18 17.09 -58.11
CA THR A 144 -21.10 18.10 -57.56
C THR A 144 -20.42 18.85 -56.42
N ALA A 145 -20.75 20.13 -56.22
CA ALA A 145 -20.20 20.92 -55.10
C ALA A 145 -20.49 20.25 -53.74
N ARG A 146 -21.64 19.59 -53.61
CA ARG A 146 -22.04 18.81 -52.42
C ARG A 146 -21.20 17.55 -52.25
N GLY A 147 -20.90 16.82 -53.33
CA GLY A 147 -20.00 15.67 -53.32
C GLY A 147 -18.56 16.06 -52.95
N ILE A 148 -18.05 17.15 -53.51
CA ILE A 148 -16.71 17.69 -53.18
C ILE A 148 -16.65 18.12 -51.70
N ALA A 149 -17.68 18.82 -51.19
CA ALA A 149 -17.75 19.22 -49.79
C ALA A 149 -17.76 18.01 -48.84
N ASN A 150 -18.55 16.98 -49.14
CA ASN A 150 -18.63 15.76 -48.33
C ASN A 150 -17.31 14.96 -48.35
N LEU A 151 -16.70 14.77 -49.52
CA LEU A 151 -15.40 14.09 -49.66
C LEU A 151 -14.26 14.88 -49.01
N GLY A 152 -14.29 16.21 -49.10
CA GLY A 152 -13.36 17.10 -48.40
C GLY A 152 -13.48 17.00 -46.88
N CYS A 153 -14.71 16.99 -46.35
CA CYS A 153 -14.97 16.79 -44.92
C CYS A 153 -14.48 15.43 -44.43
N LEU A 154 -14.77 14.35 -45.16
CA LEU A 154 -14.26 13.00 -44.87
C LEU A 154 -12.73 12.94 -44.90
N SER A 155 -12.10 13.61 -45.86
CA SER A 155 -10.64 13.68 -45.97
C SER A 155 -10.00 14.45 -44.80
N LEU A 156 -10.62 15.57 -44.37
CA LEU A 156 -10.18 16.34 -43.21
C LEU A 156 -10.34 15.54 -41.91
N LEU A 157 -11.44 14.81 -41.72
CA LEU A 157 -11.62 13.91 -40.57
C LEU A 157 -10.61 12.77 -40.55
N ALA A 158 -10.36 12.12 -41.71
CA ALA A 158 -9.35 11.08 -41.82
C ALA A 158 -7.94 11.61 -41.52
N LEU A 159 -7.57 12.79 -42.03
CA LEU A 159 -6.30 13.45 -41.74
C LEU A 159 -6.19 13.88 -40.28
N ALA A 160 -7.27 14.33 -39.64
CA ALA A 160 -7.30 14.65 -38.22
C ALA A 160 -7.08 13.40 -37.36
N PHE A 161 -7.73 12.27 -37.69
CA PHE A 161 -7.53 10.99 -36.98
C PHE A 161 -6.13 10.41 -37.20
N ILE A 162 -5.59 10.44 -38.42
CA ILE A 162 -4.20 10.03 -38.70
C ILE A 162 -3.22 10.97 -37.98
N GLY A 163 -3.52 12.28 -37.95
CA GLY A 163 -2.78 13.28 -37.19
C GLY A 163 -2.72 12.94 -35.70
N LEU A 164 -3.88 12.68 -35.07
CA LEU A 164 -4.01 12.45 -33.64
C LEU A 164 -3.51 11.07 -33.18
N PHE A 165 -3.77 10.01 -33.95
CA PHE A 165 -3.54 8.62 -33.52
C PHE A 165 -2.32 7.94 -34.15
N ALA A 166 -1.71 8.52 -35.19
CA ALA A 166 -0.50 7.97 -35.81
C ALA A 166 0.65 8.97 -35.86
N VAL A 167 0.42 10.19 -36.37
CA VAL A 167 1.50 11.19 -36.52
C VAL A 167 1.91 11.77 -35.17
N TYR A 168 0.96 12.17 -34.32
CA TYR A 168 1.23 12.76 -33.02
C TYR A 168 2.06 11.82 -32.12
N PRO A 169 1.71 10.53 -31.90
CA PRO A 169 2.53 9.63 -31.09
C PRO A 169 3.93 9.37 -31.67
N ILE A 170 4.08 9.35 -33.01
CA ILE A 170 5.38 9.17 -33.66
C ILE A 170 6.26 10.42 -33.49
N VAL A 171 5.69 11.62 -33.69
CA VAL A 171 6.42 12.88 -33.52
C VAL A 171 6.78 13.11 -32.06
N ASP A 172 5.86 12.83 -31.13
CA ASP A 172 6.09 12.91 -29.68
C ASP A 172 7.24 11.98 -29.24
N ASN A 173 7.21 10.70 -29.66
CA ASN A 173 8.30 9.76 -29.39
C ASN A 173 9.66 10.12 -30.04
N LEU A 174 9.65 10.87 -31.16
CA LEU A 174 10.87 11.28 -31.87
C LEU A 174 11.40 12.67 -31.50
N THR A 175 10.60 13.51 -30.86
CA THR A 175 10.95 14.92 -30.53
C THR A 175 10.76 15.28 -29.07
N GLY A 176 10.05 14.46 -28.31
CA GLY A 176 9.94 14.58 -26.86
C GLY A 176 11.32 14.44 -26.20
N GLN A 177 11.63 15.39 -25.33
CA GLN A 177 12.67 15.18 -24.32
C GLN A 177 12.25 13.95 -23.49
N LYS A 178 13.20 13.09 -23.14
CA LYS A 178 12.91 12.01 -22.19
C LYS A 178 12.57 12.62 -20.83
N TYR A 179 11.28 12.74 -20.54
CA TYR A 179 10.80 13.10 -19.21
C TYR A 179 11.28 12.05 -18.22
N ASN A 180 11.79 12.51 -17.08
CA ASN A 180 12.44 11.64 -16.11
C ASN A 180 11.44 11.36 -14.99
N ASN A 181 10.70 10.25 -15.07
CA ASN A 181 9.57 9.95 -14.19
C ASN A 181 9.94 9.62 -12.72
N PHE A 182 11.21 9.78 -12.31
CA PHE A 182 11.74 9.33 -11.00
C PHE A 182 11.32 7.88 -10.63
N GLY A 183 11.20 7.02 -11.65
CA GLY A 183 10.83 5.61 -11.49
C GLY A 183 9.34 5.29 -11.36
N GLY A 184 8.44 6.28 -11.35
CA GLY A 184 7.00 6.02 -11.31
C GLY A 184 6.44 5.58 -12.67
N TYR A 185 5.74 4.45 -12.70
CA TYR A 185 5.09 3.91 -13.92
C TYR A 185 3.56 4.02 -13.85
N ASN A 186 3.05 5.25 -13.86
CA ASN A 186 1.70 5.62 -14.30
C ASN A 186 1.65 7.12 -14.65
N LEU A 187 0.50 7.61 -15.16
CA LEU A 187 0.33 8.96 -15.73
C LEU A 187 0.68 10.11 -14.74
N GLY A 188 1.95 10.53 -14.70
CA GLY A 188 2.40 11.60 -13.79
C GLY A 188 3.87 12.04 -13.96
N GLY A 189 4.47 11.86 -15.15
CA GLY A 189 5.89 12.15 -15.37
C GLY A 189 6.28 13.61 -15.09
N ILE A 190 7.35 13.80 -14.30
CA ILE A 190 7.84 15.14 -13.88
C ILE A 190 9.09 15.59 -14.65
N ASN A 191 9.35 16.90 -14.60
CA ASN A 191 10.46 17.56 -15.28
C ASN A 191 11.78 17.40 -14.49
N ALA A 192 12.89 17.23 -15.20
CA ALA A 192 14.26 17.22 -14.65
C ALA A 192 14.72 18.53 -13.97
N SER A 193 13.85 19.54 -13.86
CA SER A 193 14.07 20.77 -13.06
C SER A 193 13.44 20.74 -11.66
N GLY A 194 12.75 19.66 -11.26
CA GLY A 194 12.04 19.59 -9.98
C GLY A 194 10.75 20.43 -9.93
N GLN A 195 10.31 20.98 -11.06
CA GLN A 195 9.03 21.69 -11.15
C GLN A 195 7.88 20.71 -11.38
N VAL A 196 6.97 20.67 -10.40
CA VAL A 196 5.73 19.88 -10.41
C VAL A 196 4.82 20.37 -11.55
N PRO A 197 4.42 19.52 -12.51
CA PRO A 197 3.35 19.85 -13.45
C PRO A 197 2.03 20.06 -12.70
N GLU A 198 1.28 21.10 -13.03
CA GLU A 198 -0.10 21.22 -12.53
C GLU A 198 -0.99 20.16 -13.17
N ILE A 199 -1.04 18.96 -12.56
CA ILE A 199 -2.01 17.93 -12.91
C ILE A 199 -3.41 18.44 -12.45
N PRO A 200 -4.41 18.52 -13.34
CA PRO A 200 -5.77 18.89 -12.96
C PRO A 200 -6.31 17.90 -11.92
N GLY A 201 -6.71 18.40 -10.75
CA GLY A 201 -7.20 17.57 -9.64
C GLY A 201 -6.38 17.60 -8.34
N ASN A 202 -5.44 18.55 -8.19
CA ASN A 202 -4.60 18.74 -6.99
C ASN A 202 -3.48 17.70 -6.80
N PHE A 203 -3.03 17.04 -7.86
CA PHE A 203 -2.03 15.97 -7.75
C PHE A 203 -0.57 16.45 -7.89
N GLY A 204 -0.16 17.36 -7.00
CA GLY A 204 1.26 17.66 -6.80
C GLY A 204 1.94 16.64 -5.88
N LEU A 205 3.28 16.60 -5.84
CA LEU A 205 3.98 15.88 -4.76
C LEU A 205 3.65 16.50 -3.39
N ILE A 206 3.50 17.83 -3.37
CA ILE A 206 2.96 18.57 -2.23
C ILE A 206 1.51 18.92 -2.58
N ASP A 207 0.58 18.50 -1.72
CA ASP A 207 -0.83 18.88 -1.79
C ASP A 207 -0.97 20.41 -1.65
N ARG A 208 -1.79 21.05 -2.50
CA ARG A 208 -2.01 22.51 -2.46
C ARG A 208 -2.67 22.97 -1.17
N ASP A 209 -3.38 22.10 -0.47
CA ASP A 209 -4.02 22.40 0.81
C ASP A 209 -3.05 22.24 1.99
N THR A 210 -1.82 21.73 1.78
CA THR A 210 -0.80 21.66 2.83
C THR A 210 -0.43 23.07 3.29
N PRO A 211 -0.53 23.38 4.59
CA PRO A 211 -0.20 24.72 5.09
C PRO A 211 1.30 25.01 4.97
N GLU A 212 1.67 26.24 4.62
CA GLU A 212 3.09 26.67 4.49
C GLU A 212 3.93 26.36 5.75
N SER A 213 3.31 26.39 6.95
CA SER A 213 3.97 26.03 8.21
C SER A 213 4.41 24.57 8.31
N ALA A 214 3.91 23.69 7.42
CA ALA A 214 4.28 22.29 7.34
C ALA A 214 5.28 22.00 6.20
N TYR A 215 5.78 23.01 5.47
CA TYR A 215 6.74 22.82 4.38
C TYR A 215 8.16 22.50 4.87
N THR A 216 8.44 22.73 6.15
CA THR A 216 9.71 22.41 6.79
C THR A 216 9.46 21.71 8.12
N HIS A 217 10.33 20.78 8.48
CA HIS A 217 10.33 20.12 9.79
C HIS A 217 11.75 20.15 10.39
N SER A 218 11.87 20.07 11.72
CA SER A 218 13.16 19.90 12.38
C SER A 218 13.34 18.43 12.73
N SER A 219 14.44 17.81 12.30
CA SER A 219 14.80 16.43 12.65
C SER A 219 14.59 16.16 14.14
N ILE A 220 13.93 15.03 14.46
CA ILE A 220 13.64 14.65 15.84
C ILE A 220 14.90 14.17 16.59
N GLU A 221 16.02 14.06 15.88
CA GLU A 221 17.30 13.53 16.36
C GLU A 221 18.34 14.61 16.66
N ASP A 222 18.53 15.56 15.74
CA ASP A 222 19.56 16.59 15.83
C ASP A 222 19.05 18.02 15.59
N GLY A 223 17.76 18.18 15.27
CA GLY A 223 17.14 19.48 15.00
C GLY A 223 17.54 20.11 13.67
N SER A 224 18.21 19.37 12.76
CA SER A 224 18.51 19.84 11.40
C SER A 224 17.24 20.10 10.59
N GLU A 225 17.33 21.00 9.62
CA GLU A 225 16.19 21.41 8.78
C GLU A 225 15.92 20.38 7.68
N TYR A 226 14.69 19.85 7.67
CA TYR A 226 14.17 18.97 6.63
C TYR A 226 13.13 19.73 5.81
N ASP A 227 13.16 19.57 4.50
CA ASP A 227 12.10 20.05 3.61
C ASP A 227 11.03 18.97 3.45
N LEU A 228 9.78 19.39 3.26
CA LEU A 228 8.68 18.52 2.87
C LEU A 228 8.87 18.05 1.42
N VAL A 229 8.87 16.73 1.20
CA VAL A 229 9.05 16.12 -0.14
C VAL A 229 7.82 15.40 -0.67
N PHE A 230 6.85 15.08 0.20
CA PHE A 230 5.53 14.59 -0.17
C PHE A 230 4.48 14.95 0.87
N SER A 231 3.27 15.31 0.44
CA SER A 231 2.11 15.42 1.31
C SER A 231 0.80 15.04 0.63
N ASP A 232 -0.15 14.55 1.43
CA ASP A 232 -1.56 14.40 1.07
C ASP A 232 -2.40 14.82 2.29
N GLU A 233 -3.26 15.81 2.12
CA GLU A 233 -4.15 16.34 3.17
C GLU A 233 -5.59 15.83 3.01
N PHE A 234 -5.86 14.96 2.02
CA PHE A 234 -7.14 14.27 1.83
C PHE A 234 -8.41 15.15 1.75
N ASN A 235 -8.25 16.47 1.55
CA ASN A 235 -9.33 17.48 1.59
C ASN A 235 -10.35 17.40 0.45
N LEU A 236 -9.99 16.81 -0.69
CA LEU A 236 -10.91 16.58 -1.79
C LEU A 236 -11.81 15.37 -1.47
N ASP A 237 -13.06 15.62 -1.10
CA ASP A 237 -14.08 14.59 -0.83
C ASP A 237 -14.35 13.66 -2.03
N GLY A 238 -14.60 12.38 -1.74
CA GLY A 238 -15.06 11.40 -2.74
C GLY A 238 -13.98 10.92 -3.71
N ARG A 239 -12.69 10.99 -3.35
CA ARG A 239 -11.60 10.38 -4.13
C ARG A 239 -11.80 8.87 -4.22
N SER A 240 -11.69 8.38 -5.44
CA SER A 240 -11.63 6.96 -5.74
C SER A 240 -10.17 6.49 -5.72
N PHE A 241 -9.92 5.33 -5.11
CA PHE A 241 -8.60 4.73 -5.03
C PHE A 241 -8.52 3.39 -5.77
N TYR A 242 -9.43 3.14 -6.71
CA TYR A 242 -9.34 1.99 -7.62
C TYR A 242 -8.06 2.09 -8.48
N PRO A 243 -7.53 0.95 -9.00
CA PRO A 243 -6.32 0.94 -9.80
C PRO A 243 -6.36 1.90 -10.99
N GLY A 244 -5.52 2.94 -10.93
CA GLY A 244 -5.40 4.00 -11.94
C GLY A 244 -6.19 5.29 -11.68
N ASP A 245 -7.06 5.35 -10.67
CA ASP A 245 -7.88 6.54 -10.39
C ASP A 245 -7.11 7.65 -9.64
N ASP A 246 -6.13 7.28 -8.83
CA ASP A 246 -5.25 8.20 -8.08
C ASP A 246 -3.78 8.00 -8.50
N PRO A 247 -2.99 9.09 -8.69
CA PRO A 247 -1.61 8.98 -9.17
C PRO A 247 -0.61 8.51 -8.10
N PHE A 248 -0.89 8.70 -6.81
CA PHE A 248 0.02 8.35 -5.72
C PHE A 248 -0.43 7.13 -4.92
N TRP A 249 -1.74 6.89 -4.84
CA TRP A 249 -2.31 5.81 -4.04
C TRP A 249 -3.06 4.78 -4.88
N GLU A 250 -3.16 3.56 -4.37
CA GLU A 250 -3.99 2.48 -4.94
C GLU A 250 -4.49 1.56 -3.83
N ALA A 251 -5.79 1.36 -3.76
CA ALA A 251 -6.41 0.41 -2.84
C ALA A 251 -6.43 -1.00 -3.47
N VAL A 252 -6.17 -2.01 -2.65
CA VAL A 252 -6.05 -3.40 -3.12
C VAL A 252 -7.39 -4.15 -3.08
N ASP A 253 -7.57 -5.11 -3.99
CA ASP A 253 -8.71 -6.03 -4.04
C ASP A 253 -8.23 -7.48 -3.83
N LEU A 254 -8.04 -7.88 -2.56
CA LEU A 254 -7.44 -9.17 -2.20
C LEU A 254 -7.81 -9.66 -0.79
N HIS A 255 -7.64 -10.97 -0.55
CA HIS A 255 -7.56 -11.52 0.80
C HIS A 255 -6.11 -11.46 1.29
N TYR A 256 -5.86 -10.77 2.41
CA TYR A 256 -4.54 -10.68 3.03
C TYR A 256 -4.25 -11.95 3.86
N TRP A 257 -4.06 -13.06 3.16
CA TRP A 257 -3.99 -14.40 3.73
C TRP A 257 -2.77 -14.65 4.63
N GLY A 258 -1.65 -13.92 4.42
CA GLY A 258 -0.40 -14.13 5.14
C GLY A 258 -0.53 -13.98 6.65
N THR A 259 -1.47 -13.16 7.10
CA THR A 259 -1.81 -12.95 8.51
C THR A 259 -3.18 -13.51 8.91
N ASN A 260 -3.78 -14.41 8.10
CA ASN A 260 -5.11 -14.99 8.35
C ASN A 260 -6.23 -13.95 8.56
N ASN A 261 -6.22 -12.85 7.80
CA ASN A 261 -7.25 -11.81 7.92
C ASN A 261 -8.66 -12.37 7.69
N LEU A 262 -9.63 -11.87 8.46
CA LEU A 262 -11.02 -12.33 8.41
C LEU A 262 -11.87 -11.51 7.42
N GLU A 263 -11.30 -10.42 6.92
CA GLU A 263 -11.84 -9.56 5.88
C GLU A 263 -11.19 -9.75 4.51
N TRP A 264 -11.95 -9.41 3.47
CA TRP A 264 -11.41 -9.13 2.14
C TRP A 264 -11.14 -7.63 2.00
N TYR A 265 -9.93 -7.24 1.62
CA TYR A 265 -9.62 -5.84 1.30
C TYR A 265 -10.18 -5.48 -0.07
N SER A 266 -10.88 -4.35 -0.17
CA SER A 266 -11.60 -3.93 -1.37
C SER A 266 -11.55 -2.41 -1.56
N PRO A 267 -11.39 -1.89 -2.79
CA PRO A 267 -11.22 -0.45 -3.03
C PRO A 267 -12.39 0.43 -2.59
N ASP A 268 -13.63 -0.05 -2.61
CA ASP A 268 -14.81 0.69 -2.14
C ASP A 268 -14.88 0.88 -0.61
N MET A 269 -13.98 0.24 0.15
CA MET A 269 -13.83 0.47 1.60
C MET A 269 -12.84 1.60 1.92
N VAL A 270 -12.29 2.27 0.89
CA VAL A 270 -11.37 3.40 1.03
C VAL A 270 -11.84 4.57 0.18
N THR A 271 -12.06 5.73 0.82
CA THR A 271 -12.50 6.98 0.18
C THR A 271 -12.05 8.17 1.02
N THR A 272 -12.03 9.37 0.46
CA THR A 272 -11.98 10.60 1.27
C THR A 272 -13.38 11.11 1.61
N SER A 273 -13.54 11.70 2.80
CA SER A 273 -14.77 12.38 3.21
C SER A 273 -14.54 13.30 4.41
N ASN A 274 -15.12 14.50 4.39
CA ASN A 274 -15.05 15.52 5.46
C ASN A 274 -13.62 15.99 5.79
N GLY A 275 -12.71 15.98 4.80
CA GLY A 275 -11.31 16.34 5.02
C GLY A 275 -10.39 15.21 5.52
N TYR A 276 -10.84 13.95 5.45
CA TYR A 276 -10.08 12.79 5.93
C TYR A 276 -10.05 11.67 4.90
N LEU A 277 -8.94 10.94 4.82
CA LEU A 277 -8.94 9.58 4.29
C LEU A 277 -9.67 8.67 5.28
N ASN A 278 -10.69 7.98 4.80
CA ASN A 278 -11.48 7.02 5.56
C ASN A 278 -11.20 5.60 5.05
N ILE A 279 -10.72 4.75 5.95
CA ILE A 279 -10.51 3.32 5.72
C ILE A 279 -11.49 2.58 6.62
N THR A 280 -12.53 1.99 6.03
CA THR A 280 -13.61 1.32 6.74
C THR A 280 -13.41 -0.19 6.79
N LEU A 281 -13.84 -0.81 7.89
CA LEU A 281 -13.99 -2.25 8.08
C LEU A 281 -15.43 -2.55 8.52
N ASP A 282 -16.12 -3.39 7.77
CA ASP A 282 -17.53 -3.74 8.00
C ASP A 282 -17.75 -5.25 8.04
N LYS A 283 -18.80 -5.66 8.76
CA LYS A 283 -19.29 -7.04 8.83
C LYS A 283 -20.14 -7.38 7.60
N HIS A 284 -19.52 -7.27 6.44
CA HIS A 284 -20.13 -7.52 5.14
C HIS A 284 -19.56 -8.79 4.52
N LYS A 285 -20.42 -9.79 4.25
CA LYS A 285 -19.99 -11.03 3.60
C LYS A 285 -19.55 -10.77 2.17
N TRP A 286 -18.24 -10.88 1.90
CA TRP A 286 -17.64 -10.59 0.60
C TRP A 286 -16.61 -11.67 0.26
N ASN A 287 -16.57 -12.13 -1.01
CA ASN A 287 -15.59 -13.10 -1.51
C ASN A 287 -15.34 -14.35 -0.62
N LYS A 288 -16.40 -14.84 0.05
CA LYS A 288 -16.45 -15.99 0.99
C LYS A 288 -15.88 -15.72 2.40
N LEU A 289 -15.50 -14.48 2.69
CA LEU A 289 -15.16 -14.01 4.03
C LEU A 289 -16.36 -13.31 4.67
N ASP A 290 -16.35 -13.17 5.99
CA ASP A 290 -17.47 -12.60 6.76
C ASP A 290 -17.37 -11.07 6.94
N TYR A 291 -16.22 -10.51 6.59
CA TYR A 291 -15.89 -9.09 6.73
C TYR A 291 -15.34 -8.52 5.41
N LYS A 292 -15.40 -7.20 5.28
CA LYS A 292 -14.86 -6.43 4.16
C LYS A 292 -14.13 -5.21 4.72
N GLY A 293 -12.90 -4.96 4.29
CA GLY A 293 -12.04 -3.89 4.84
C GLY A 293 -11.30 -3.10 3.77
N GLY A 294 -10.53 -2.11 4.20
CA GLY A 294 -9.72 -1.27 3.32
C GLY A 294 -8.22 -1.39 3.58
N MET A 295 -7.45 -1.41 2.48
CA MET A 295 -5.99 -1.32 2.48
C MET A 295 -5.56 -0.53 1.23
N ILE A 296 -4.69 0.45 1.43
CA ILE A 296 -4.21 1.38 0.40
C ILE A 296 -2.69 1.53 0.47
N ALA A 297 -2.03 1.65 -0.68
CA ALA A 297 -0.58 1.73 -0.77
C ALA A 297 -0.11 2.71 -1.85
N SER A 298 1.10 3.26 -1.69
CA SER A 298 1.79 4.06 -2.71
C SER A 298 2.74 3.23 -3.60
N TRP A 299 2.57 1.90 -3.62
CA TRP A 299 3.46 0.96 -4.30
C TRP A 299 3.72 1.32 -5.76
N ASN A 300 5.00 1.42 -6.13
CA ASN A 300 5.48 1.79 -7.46
C ASN A 300 4.94 3.15 -8.00
N LYS A 301 4.40 4.01 -7.13
CA LYS A 301 3.87 5.35 -7.43
C LYS A 301 4.67 6.43 -6.72
N PHE A 302 4.72 6.37 -5.39
CA PHE A 302 5.61 7.19 -4.57
C PHE A 302 6.41 6.31 -3.61
N CYS A 303 7.73 6.50 -3.62
CA CYS A 303 8.66 5.84 -2.72
C CYS A 303 9.70 6.83 -2.20
N PHE A 304 10.31 6.55 -1.06
CA PHE A 304 11.31 7.37 -0.39
C PHE A 304 12.40 6.51 0.26
N THR A 305 13.62 7.05 0.38
CA THR A 305 14.74 6.41 1.08
C THR A 305 15.35 7.36 2.10
N GLY A 306 15.20 7.04 3.38
CA GLY A 306 15.52 7.92 4.50
C GLY A 306 14.55 9.10 4.68
N GLY A 307 14.65 9.76 5.82
CA GLY A 307 13.80 10.91 6.18
C GLY A 307 12.77 10.58 7.26
N TYR A 308 11.73 11.39 7.34
CA TYR A 308 10.69 11.34 8.36
C TYR A 308 9.31 11.15 7.70
N PHE A 309 8.72 9.97 7.90
CA PHE A 309 7.35 9.65 7.48
C PHE A 309 6.43 9.81 8.69
N VAL A 310 5.38 10.61 8.55
CA VAL A 310 4.51 11.03 9.65
C VAL A 310 3.05 11.16 9.18
N ALA A 311 2.11 10.75 10.04
CA ALA A 311 0.67 10.77 9.79
C ALA A 311 -0.09 11.27 11.01
N ASN A 312 -1.19 12.00 10.80
CA ASN A 312 -2.12 12.37 11.85
C ASN A 312 -3.36 11.48 11.77
N VAL A 313 -3.61 10.65 12.78
CA VAL A 313 -4.54 9.52 12.71
C VAL A 313 -5.49 9.52 13.90
N SER A 314 -6.77 9.22 13.63
CA SER A 314 -7.73 8.77 14.64
C SER A 314 -7.91 7.27 14.48
N LEU A 315 -7.55 6.51 15.52
CA LEU A 315 -7.55 5.04 15.49
C LEU A 315 -8.98 4.49 15.47
N PRO A 316 -9.24 3.32 14.87
CA PRO A 316 -10.58 2.73 14.80
C PRO A 316 -11.07 2.23 16.16
N GLY A 317 -12.39 2.13 16.32
CA GLY A 317 -12.97 1.54 17.53
C GLY A 317 -12.90 2.47 18.76
N THR A 318 -12.69 1.86 19.92
CA THR A 318 -12.46 2.53 21.19
C THR A 318 -11.19 1.99 21.83
N SER A 319 -10.53 2.78 22.68
CA SER A 319 -9.25 2.40 23.31
C SER A 319 -9.33 1.25 24.32
N ASN A 320 -10.53 0.70 24.55
CA ASN A 320 -10.84 -0.31 25.56
C ASN A 320 -11.52 -1.58 24.99
N VAL A 321 -11.61 -1.72 23.66
CA VAL A 321 -12.14 -2.92 22.99
C VAL A 321 -11.08 -3.48 22.05
N TYR A 322 -10.73 -4.76 22.22
CA TYR A 322 -9.63 -5.42 21.53
C TYR A 322 -10.08 -6.25 20.32
N GLY A 323 -9.18 -6.43 19.35
CA GLY A 323 -9.39 -7.29 18.17
C GLY A 323 -9.31 -6.62 16.80
N LEU A 324 -9.19 -5.28 16.74
CA LEU A 324 -8.90 -4.58 15.49
C LEU A 324 -7.38 -4.51 15.25
N TRP A 325 -6.99 -4.48 13.98
CA TRP A 325 -5.60 -4.32 13.52
C TRP A 325 -5.50 -3.19 12.47
N PRO A 326 -5.52 -1.91 12.91
CA PRO A 326 -5.06 -0.78 12.12
C PRO A 326 -3.53 -0.74 12.03
N ALA A 327 -3.00 -0.38 10.87
CA ALA A 327 -1.57 -0.12 10.71
C ALA A 327 -1.28 1.02 9.71
N VAL A 328 -0.18 1.74 9.97
CA VAL A 328 0.51 2.61 9.02
C VAL A 328 1.97 2.17 9.00
N TRP A 329 2.53 1.92 7.82
CA TRP A 329 3.82 1.25 7.67
C TRP A 329 4.43 1.53 6.30
N ALA A 330 5.68 1.10 6.11
CA ALA A 330 6.40 1.24 4.86
C ALA A 330 7.16 -0.05 4.51
N MET A 331 7.17 -0.42 3.22
CA MET A 331 7.87 -1.61 2.72
C MET A 331 8.74 -1.25 1.50
N GLY A 332 9.87 -1.95 1.30
CA GLY A 332 10.71 -1.80 0.09
C GLY A 332 10.02 -2.23 -1.21
N ASN A 333 10.14 -1.41 -2.28
CA ASN A 333 9.35 -1.50 -3.51
C ASN A 333 9.49 -2.83 -4.31
N LEU A 334 10.59 -3.59 -4.10
CA LEU A 334 10.81 -4.88 -4.75
C LEU A 334 9.86 -6.00 -4.29
N GLY A 335 9.05 -5.77 -3.25
CA GLY A 335 7.93 -6.61 -2.86
C GLY A 335 6.64 -5.80 -2.79
N ARG A 336 5.48 -6.44 -3.03
CA ARG A 336 4.16 -5.82 -2.92
C ARG A 336 3.34 -6.53 -1.85
N ALA A 337 2.94 -5.80 -0.81
CA ALA A 337 2.17 -6.33 0.30
C ALA A 337 0.89 -7.03 -0.19
N GLY A 338 0.66 -8.27 0.25
CA GLY A 338 -0.46 -9.12 -0.18
C GLY A 338 -0.20 -9.98 -1.42
N TYR A 339 0.93 -9.80 -2.12
CA TYR A 339 1.29 -10.56 -3.33
C TYR A 339 2.45 -11.51 -3.03
N GLY A 340 2.14 -12.70 -2.53
CA GLY A 340 3.11 -13.62 -1.92
C GLY A 340 4.33 -13.93 -2.78
N ALA A 341 4.15 -14.24 -4.07
CA ALA A 341 5.27 -14.51 -4.97
C ALA A 341 6.26 -13.32 -5.11
N SER A 342 5.80 -12.07 -4.96
CA SER A 342 6.69 -10.90 -4.92
C SER A 342 7.48 -10.78 -3.63
N LEU A 343 6.95 -11.28 -2.51
CA LEU A 343 7.50 -11.25 -1.15
C LEU A 343 8.39 -12.47 -0.83
N ASP A 344 8.18 -13.58 -1.53
CA ASP A 344 8.89 -14.85 -1.34
C ASP A 344 10.41 -14.66 -1.54
N GLY A 345 11.19 -14.82 -0.46
CA GLY A 345 12.63 -14.58 -0.43
C GLY A 345 13.08 -13.12 -0.59
N THR A 346 12.18 -12.14 -0.50
CA THR A 346 12.51 -10.70 -0.48
C THR A 346 12.09 -10.02 0.81
N TRP A 347 10.94 -10.39 1.39
CA TRP A 347 10.48 -9.90 2.68
C TRP A 347 10.85 -10.87 3.83
N PRO A 348 11.24 -10.39 5.03
CA PRO A 348 11.54 -9.01 5.43
C PRO A 348 13.05 -8.72 5.37
N TYR A 349 13.73 -9.11 4.29
CA TYR A 349 15.19 -8.96 4.23
C TYR A 349 15.59 -7.47 4.19
N THR A 350 16.67 -7.13 4.90
CA THR A 350 17.51 -5.97 4.59
C THR A 350 18.94 -6.45 4.77
N TYR A 351 19.53 -6.94 3.68
CA TYR A 351 20.74 -7.75 3.79
C TYR A 351 21.62 -7.70 2.54
N ASP A 352 22.89 -7.40 2.78
CA ASP A 352 23.90 -7.18 1.75
C ASP A 352 25.16 -8.06 1.94
N SER A 353 25.12 -9.01 2.89
CA SER A 353 26.22 -9.94 3.13
C SER A 353 26.05 -11.21 2.29
N CYS A 354 27.16 -11.77 1.79
CA CYS A 354 27.14 -13.08 1.14
C CYS A 354 27.63 -14.17 2.10
N ASP A 355 26.71 -14.72 2.88
CA ASP A 355 26.92 -15.81 3.83
C ASP A 355 25.65 -16.70 3.97
N VAL A 356 25.59 -17.52 5.03
CA VAL A 356 24.49 -18.47 5.29
C VAL A 356 23.12 -17.81 5.41
N GLY A 357 23.05 -16.52 5.77
CA GLY A 357 21.80 -15.76 5.86
C GLY A 357 21.04 -15.65 4.54
N THR A 358 21.75 -15.84 3.43
CA THR A 358 21.20 -15.86 2.05
C THR A 358 20.59 -17.20 1.65
N LEU A 359 20.75 -18.25 2.48
CA LEU A 359 20.34 -19.62 2.16
C LEU A 359 19.01 -20.02 2.83
N PRO A 360 18.29 -21.02 2.27
CA PRO A 360 17.09 -21.58 2.89
C PRO A 360 17.32 -21.92 4.37
N ASN A 361 16.38 -21.50 5.22
CA ASN A 361 16.39 -21.73 6.66
C ASN A 361 17.69 -21.27 7.37
N GLN A 362 18.42 -20.30 6.80
CA GLN A 362 19.75 -19.86 7.27
C GLN A 362 20.74 -21.02 7.48
N THR A 363 20.69 -22.04 6.62
CA THR A 363 21.44 -23.29 6.82
C THR A 363 22.21 -23.70 5.55
N PHE A 364 23.49 -24.06 5.70
CA PHE A 364 24.31 -24.64 4.63
C PHE A 364 23.87 -26.07 4.28
N PRO A 365 24.22 -26.61 3.09
CA PRO A 365 23.90 -27.98 2.71
C PRO A 365 24.43 -29.09 3.65
N ASP A 366 25.43 -28.77 4.50
CA ASP A 366 25.95 -29.68 5.53
C ASP A 366 25.13 -29.67 6.84
N GLY A 367 24.11 -28.81 6.94
CA GLY A 367 23.24 -28.66 8.10
C GLY A 367 23.76 -27.69 9.16
N THR A 368 24.82 -26.91 8.89
CA THR A 368 25.34 -25.88 9.80
C THR A 368 24.88 -24.46 9.45
N PRO A 369 24.84 -23.50 10.39
CA PRO A 369 25.01 -23.66 11.85
C PRO A 369 23.88 -24.51 12.45
N ILE A 370 24.20 -25.32 13.47
CA ILE A 370 23.21 -26.18 14.12
C ILE A 370 22.21 -25.35 14.95
N GLU A 371 22.64 -24.17 15.36
CA GLU A 371 21.93 -23.14 16.07
C GLU A 371 20.69 -22.66 15.29
N ALA A 372 20.80 -22.49 13.97
CA ALA A 372 19.67 -22.13 13.09
C ALA A 372 18.57 -23.21 13.03
N ARG A 373 18.84 -24.42 13.54
CA ARG A 373 17.92 -25.56 13.56
C ARG A 373 17.48 -25.99 14.97
N THR A 374 17.97 -25.31 16.02
CA THR A 374 17.80 -25.74 17.42
C THR A 374 17.54 -24.60 18.40
N SER A 375 17.40 -23.36 17.92
CA SER A 375 17.31 -22.15 18.75
C SER A 375 16.12 -21.23 18.42
N GLY A 376 15.34 -21.57 17.40
CA GLY A 376 14.21 -20.77 16.95
C GLY A 376 12.90 -21.07 17.66
N ASP A 377 11.82 -21.09 16.90
CA ASP A 377 10.47 -21.23 17.44
C ASP A 377 10.17 -22.67 17.85
N LYS A 378 9.78 -22.85 19.12
CA LYS A 378 9.44 -24.13 19.73
C LYS A 378 8.27 -24.83 19.04
N GLU A 379 7.29 -24.08 18.53
CA GLU A 379 6.12 -24.66 17.86
C GLU A 379 6.44 -25.07 16.40
N HIS A 380 7.64 -24.77 15.92
CA HIS A 380 8.18 -25.09 14.60
C HIS A 380 9.48 -25.94 14.69
N ASP A 381 9.50 -26.92 15.59
CA ASP A 381 10.62 -27.84 15.84
C ASP A 381 11.97 -27.14 16.19
N TYR A 382 11.92 -25.95 16.78
CA TYR A 382 13.06 -25.08 17.08
C TYR A 382 13.85 -24.59 15.85
N ALA A 383 13.26 -24.66 14.66
CA ALA A 383 13.81 -24.01 13.47
C ALA A 383 13.81 -22.48 13.65
N LEU A 384 14.93 -21.85 13.30
CA LEU A 384 15.09 -20.40 13.36
C LEU A 384 14.37 -19.71 12.20
N SER A 385 14.45 -20.28 11.00
CA SER A 385 13.86 -19.67 9.81
C SER A 385 13.25 -20.71 8.89
N TYR A 386 12.10 -20.35 8.31
CA TYR A 386 11.43 -21.03 7.18
C TYR A 386 11.52 -20.20 5.89
N GLN A 387 12.34 -19.14 5.86
CA GLN A 387 12.59 -18.36 4.65
C GLN A 387 13.30 -19.23 3.59
N PRO A 388 12.99 -19.07 2.29
CA PRO A 388 13.64 -19.81 1.19
C PRO A 388 15.08 -19.35 0.94
N GLY A 389 15.61 -18.44 1.77
CA GLY A 389 16.82 -17.67 1.49
C GLY A 389 16.50 -16.36 0.78
N GLN A 390 17.48 -15.45 0.73
CA GLN A 390 17.32 -14.17 0.05
C GLN A 390 17.41 -14.40 -1.47
N ARG A 391 16.26 -14.30 -2.15
CA ARG A 391 16.12 -14.51 -3.61
C ARG A 391 17.00 -13.57 -4.42
N LEU A 392 17.15 -12.32 -3.95
CA LEU A 392 17.97 -11.27 -4.56
C LEU A 392 19.21 -10.98 -3.69
N SER A 393 20.02 -12.00 -3.44
CA SER A 393 21.16 -11.89 -2.51
C SER A 393 22.44 -11.35 -3.17
N ALA A 394 23.33 -10.81 -2.34
CA ALA A 394 24.71 -10.51 -2.75
C ALA A 394 25.51 -11.75 -3.22
N CYS A 395 25.05 -12.95 -2.87
CA CYS A 395 25.63 -14.22 -3.33
C CYS A 395 25.21 -14.63 -4.75
N THR A 396 24.27 -13.94 -5.39
CA THR A 396 23.77 -14.27 -6.74
C THR A 396 24.93 -14.41 -7.75
N CYS A 397 24.90 -15.47 -8.58
CA CYS A 397 25.90 -15.71 -9.62
C CYS A 397 25.81 -14.65 -10.74
N PRO A 398 26.94 -14.28 -11.39
CA PRO A 398 26.90 -13.43 -12.59
C PRO A 398 25.99 -14.00 -13.68
N GLY A 399 25.25 -13.12 -14.36
CA GLY A 399 24.33 -13.49 -15.45
C GLY A 399 22.97 -14.05 -15.02
N GLU A 400 22.74 -14.27 -13.73
CA GLU A 400 21.42 -14.57 -13.18
C GLU A 400 20.54 -13.30 -13.10
N SER A 401 19.22 -13.47 -12.98
CA SER A 401 18.28 -12.35 -12.87
C SER A 401 18.40 -11.65 -11.52
N HIS A 402 18.70 -10.35 -11.54
CA HIS A 402 18.89 -9.53 -10.35
C HIS A 402 18.73 -8.04 -10.72
N PRO A 403 18.04 -7.19 -9.93
CA PRO A 403 17.87 -5.76 -10.26
C PRO A 403 19.18 -4.96 -10.24
N GLY A 404 20.21 -5.47 -9.54
CA GLY A 404 21.46 -4.74 -9.31
C GLY A 404 21.38 -3.81 -8.09
N PRO A 405 22.32 -2.88 -7.92
CA PRO A 405 23.49 -2.64 -8.76
C PRO A 405 24.55 -3.75 -8.63
N ILE A 406 25.54 -3.72 -9.53
CA ILE A 406 26.72 -4.59 -9.49
C ILE A 406 27.91 -3.76 -9.00
N ARG A 407 28.59 -4.24 -7.96
CA ARG A 407 29.81 -3.64 -7.41
C ARG A 407 30.98 -3.73 -8.41
N PRO A 408 32.02 -2.90 -8.24
CA PRO A 408 33.23 -2.95 -9.09
C PRO A 408 33.96 -4.30 -9.13
N ASP A 409 33.73 -5.19 -8.15
CA ASP A 409 34.29 -6.55 -8.11
C ASP A 409 33.41 -7.61 -8.83
N GLY A 410 32.30 -7.20 -9.43
CA GLY A 410 31.36 -8.08 -10.12
C GLY A 410 30.33 -8.77 -9.20
N THR A 411 30.27 -8.42 -7.92
CA THR A 411 29.23 -8.93 -6.99
C THR A 411 27.98 -8.06 -7.00
N PHE A 412 26.82 -8.66 -6.78
CA PHE A 412 25.57 -7.90 -6.61
C PHE A 412 25.50 -7.29 -5.22
N VAL A 413 24.94 -6.08 -5.10
CA VAL A 413 24.34 -5.63 -3.84
C VAL A 413 23.14 -6.52 -3.55
N GLY A 414 22.96 -6.97 -2.31
CA GLY A 414 21.78 -7.71 -1.87
C GLY A 414 20.58 -6.79 -1.75
N ARG A 415 19.45 -7.23 -2.32
CA ARG A 415 18.23 -6.46 -2.52
C ARG A 415 17.03 -7.19 -1.94
N ALA A 416 15.99 -6.47 -1.56
CA ALA A 416 14.92 -7.02 -0.73
C ALA A 416 13.67 -6.12 -0.62
N ALA A 417 12.71 -6.56 0.18
CA ALA A 417 11.53 -5.81 0.60
C ALA A 417 11.48 -5.71 2.13
N PRO A 418 12.33 -4.88 2.76
CA PRO A 418 12.29 -4.64 4.21
C PRO A 418 11.04 -3.88 4.64
N GLU A 419 10.79 -3.84 5.95
CA GLU A 419 9.58 -3.28 6.55
C GLU A 419 9.89 -2.42 7.79
N ILE A 420 9.25 -1.24 7.87
CA ILE A 420 9.23 -0.37 9.05
C ILE A 420 7.78 0.01 9.35
N ASP A 421 7.31 -0.32 10.54
CA ASP A 421 5.97 -0.03 11.03
C ASP A 421 5.98 1.30 11.77
N MET A 422 5.22 2.29 11.28
CA MET A 422 4.96 3.52 12.02
C MET A 422 4.14 3.20 13.26
N PHE A 423 3.09 2.39 13.05
CA PHE A 423 2.43 1.64 14.10
C PHE A 423 1.65 0.44 13.54
N GLU A 424 1.49 -0.57 14.38
CA GLU A 424 0.35 -1.49 14.41
C GLU A 424 -0.38 -1.26 15.74
N ALA A 425 -1.64 -0.81 15.74
CA ALA A 425 -2.35 -0.51 16.99
C ALA A 425 -3.17 -1.69 17.50
N GLN A 426 -3.21 -1.86 18.82
CA GLN A 426 -3.92 -2.92 19.53
C GLN A 426 -4.44 -2.39 20.87
N VAL A 427 -5.49 -3.01 21.41
CA VAL A 427 -5.89 -2.81 22.81
C VAL A 427 -5.48 -4.07 23.59
N ASP A 428 -4.78 -3.89 24.71
CA ASP A 428 -4.41 -5.04 25.56
C ASP A 428 -5.66 -5.61 26.26
N GLN A 429 -5.89 -6.91 26.06
CA GLN A 429 -7.05 -7.65 26.58
C GLN A 429 -7.17 -7.67 28.12
N ASN A 430 -6.10 -7.37 28.86
CA ASN A 430 -6.08 -7.46 30.33
C ASN A 430 -6.33 -6.10 30.99
N SER A 431 -5.64 -5.07 30.50
CA SER A 431 -5.71 -3.70 31.02
C SER A 431 -6.78 -2.85 30.35
N LEU A 432 -7.23 -3.24 29.14
CA LEU A 432 -8.15 -2.49 28.28
C LEU A 432 -7.61 -1.08 27.97
N ILE A 433 -6.31 -1.01 27.69
CA ILE A 433 -5.57 0.19 27.29
C ILE A 433 -5.12 0.02 25.84
N GLY A 434 -5.28 1.07 25.04
CA GLY A 434 -4.79 1.18 23.68
C GLY A 434 -3.28 1.40 23.62
N HIS A 435 -2.61 0.65 22.76
CA HIS A 435 -1.18 0.69 22.51
C HIS A 435 -0.88 0.66 21.00
N VAL A 436 0.32 1.10 20.62
CA VAL A 436 0.91 0.86 19.31
C VAL A 436 2.17 0.02 19.46
N SER A 437 2.26 -1.05 18.68
CA SER A 437 3.54 -1.66 18.33
C SER A 437 4.20 -0.78 17.28
N GLN A 438 5.47 -0.45 17.48
CA GLN A 438 6.26 0.38 16.56
C GLN A 438 7.53 -0.42 16.28
N SER A 439 7.78 -0.78 15.02
CA SER A 439 8.70 -1.88 14.73
C SER A 439 9.45 -1.77 13.41
N GLY A 440 10.52 -2.56 13.31
CA GLY A 440 11.13 -2.93 12.05
C GLY A 440 11.25 -4.44 11.98
N GLN A 441 11.01 -5.01 10.79
CA GLN A 441 11.14 -6.44 10.55
C GLN A 441 12.45 -6.74 9.79
N TRP A 442 13.06 -7.88 10.12
CA TRP A 442 14.42 -8.20 9.72
C TRP A 442 14.54 -9.66 9.30
N ALA A 443 15.25 -9.88 8.19
CA ALA A 443 15.88 -11.15 7.85
C ALA A 443 17.31 -10.88 7.32
N PRO A 444 18.27 -11.80 7.52
CA PRO A 444 18.19 -13.02 8.35
C PRO A 444 18.18 -12.74 9.87
N TYR A 445 17.87 -13.76 10.66
CA TYR A 445 17.63 -13.63 12.10
C TYR A 445 18.84 -14.00 12.97
N ASN A 446 19.00 -13.27 14.07
CA ASN A 446 19.88 -13.58 15.19
C ASN A 446 19.56 -14.93 15.84
N TYR A 447 20.54 -15.47 16.57
CA TYR A 447 20.35 -16.58 17.49
C TYR A 447 19.20 -16.30 18.48
N ARG A 448 18.18 -17.16 18.48
CA ARG A 448 16.94 -17.01 19.29
C ARG A 448 16.17 -15.71 19.05
N TYR A 449 16.32 -15.08 17.88
CA TYR A 449 15.78 -13.76 17.55
C TYR A 449 16.28 -12.62 18.48
N LYS A 450 17.41 -12.82 19.18
CA LYS A 450 17.91 -11.87 20.19
C LYS A 450 18.94 -10.91 19.61
N TRP A 451 18.61 -9.63 19.66
CA TRP A 451 19.52 -8.53 19.39
C TRP A 451 19.99 -7.87 20.71
N PRO A 452 21.11 -7.12 20.71
CA PRO A 452 21.64 -6.52 21.95
C PRO A 452 20.78 -5.34 22.41
N GLN A 453 20.26 -5.40 23.64
CA GLN A 453 19.33 -4.41 24.20
C GLN A 453 20.02 -3.50 25.22
N THR A 454 21.05 -2.76 24.79
CA THR A 454 21.75 -1.76 25.61
C THR A 454 21.50 -0.33 25.09
N PRO A 455 21.86 0.73 25.84
CA PRO A 455 21.69 2.13 25.41
C PRO A 455 22.42 2.52 24.10
N GLU A 456 23.43 1.74 23.72
CA GLU A 456 24.19 1.86 22.47
C GLU A 456 23.47 1.25 21.25
N ASN A 457 22.37 0.51 21.48
CA ASN A 457 21.59 -0.19 20.46
C ASN A 457 20.13 0.26 20.38
N HIS A 458 19.55 0.69 21.50
CA HIS A 458 18.20 1.26 21.56
C HIS A 458 18.07 2.25 22.71
N GLN A 459 17.11 3.18 22.61
CA GLN A 459 16.79 4.14 23.66
C GLN A 459 15.28 4.36 23.76
N PHE A 460 14.76 4.44 24.99
CA PHE A 460 13.42 4.95 25.26
C PHE A 460 13.52 6.44 25.55
N ILE A 461 12.78 7.26 24.79
CA ILE A 461 12.85 8.72 24.85
C ILE A 461 11.61 9.27 25.58
N GLY A 462 10.44 8.69 25.30
CA GLY A 462 9.18 9.01 25.94
C GLY A 462 8.85 8.11 27.14
N ASN A 463 7.93 8.57 27.99
CA ASN A 463 7.31 7.74 29.02
C ASN A 463 6.25 6.83 28.38
N GLY A 464 6.07 5.61 28.91
CA GLY A 464 5.02 4.70 28.45
C GLY A 464 5.39 3.83 27.24
N SER A 465 6.65 3.91 26.78
CA SER A 465 7.27 2.98 25.83
C SER A 465 8.01 1.85 26.58
N GLN A 466 7.92 0.62 26.08
CA GLN A 466 8.71 -0.53 26.56
C GLN A 466 9.03 -1.49 25.40
N LEU A 467 9.99 -2.40 25.56
CA LEU A 467 10.25 -3.42 24.55
C LEU A 467 9.06 -4.39 24.45
N ASN A 468 8.70 -4.76 23.23
CA ASN A 468 7.73 -5.82 22.98
C ASN A 468 8.31 -7.18 23.44
N THR A 469 7.45 -8.05 23.96
CA THR A 469 7.82 -9.43 24.30
C THR A 469 7.86 -10.34 23.07
N TYR A 470 7.18 -9.95 21.98
CA TYR A 470 7.32 -10.57 20.68
C TYR A 470 8.64 -10.15 20.02
N LEU A 471 9.48 -11.13 19.67
CA LEU A 471 10.78 -10.93 19.01
C LEU A 471 10.80 -11.39 17.55
N GLY A 472 9.70 -11.96 17.05
CA GLY A 472 9.63 -12.62 15.75
C GLY A 472 9.17 -14.08 15.81
N GLY A 473 9.36 -14.78 14.70
CA GLY A 473 9.07 -16.20 14.48
C GLY A 473 9.71 -16.67 13.17
N VAL A 474 9.36 -17.85 12.67
CA VAL A 474 10.08 -18.48 11.53
C VAL A 474 10.09 -17.66 10.22
N TYR A 475 9.20 -16.68 10.06
CA TYR A 475 9.12 -15.80 8.88
C TYR A 475 9.63 -14.36 9.10
N GLN A 476 9.94 -13.94 10.33
CA GLN A 476 10.52 -12.61 10.61
C GLN A 476 11.24 -12.55 11.96
N GLN A 477 12.28 -11.72 12.10
CA GLN A 477 12.71 -11.19 13.38
C GLN A 477 12.21 -9.75 13.53
N SER A 478 11.80 -9.34 14.73
CA SER A 478 11.33 -7.97 14.99
C SER A 478 12.22 -7.23 16.00
N THR A 479 12.46 -5.94 15.73
CA THR A 479 12.71 -4.94 16.78
C THR A 479 11.42 -4.18 17.00
N SER A 480 10.80 -4.32 18.16
CA SER A 480 9.50 -3.72 18.44
C SER A 480 9.47 -3.05 19.81
N GLY A 481 8.98 -1.82 19.85
CA GLY A 481 8.62 -1.09 21.05
C GLY A 481 7.10 -0.95 21.13
N VAL A 482 6.52 -1.16 22.30
CA VAL A 482 5.10 -0.96 22.56
C VAL A 482 4.92 0.33 23.35
N THR A 483 4.13 1.26 22.82
CA THR A 483 3.89 2.58 23.40
C THR A 483 2.40 2.77 23.68
N ILE A 484 2.05 3.32 24.86
CA ILE A 484 0.65 3.67 25.19
C ILE A 484 0.16 4.81 24.26
N THR A 485 -1.00 4.61 23.61
CA THR A 485 -1.61 5.64 22.76
C THR A 485 -2.33 6.71 23.57
N ASN A 486 -2.63 7.85 22.95
CA ASN A 486 -3.64 8.76 23.46
C ASN A 486 -5.02 8.08 23.42
N GLN A 487 -5.59 7.77 24.59
CA GLN A 487 -6.81 6.97 24.72
C GLN A 487 -8.07 7.68 24.17
N ASP A 488 -8.03 9.00 24.05
CA ASP A 488 -9.14 9.79 23.49
C ASP A 488 -9.17 9.75 21.95
N CYS A 489 -8.06 9.39 21.29
CA CYS A 489 -7.90 9.55 19.84
C CYS A 489 -8.33 8.30 19.05
N TYR A 490 -9.57 7.89 19.32
CA TYR A 490 -10.23 6.74 18.72
C TYR A 490 -11.60 7.16 18.13
N THR A 491 -11.92 6.73 16.92
CA THR A 491 -13.04 7.23 16.10
C THR A 491 -14.43 6.93 16.64
N GLN A 492 -14.58 5.83 17.39
CA GLN A 492 -15.82 5.50 18.12
C GLN A 492 -15.69 5.81 19.63
N GLY A 493 -14.57 6.42 20.04
CA GLY A 493 -14.31 6.98 21.37
C GLY A 493 -14.56 8.48 21.42
N ALA A 494 -13.58 9.27 21.87
CA ALA A 494 -13.68 10.73 21.90
C ALA A 494 -13.31 11.41 20.56
N GLY A 495 -12.76 10.66 19.59
CA GLY A 495 -12.59 11.11 18.21
C GLY A 495 -11.47 12.12 17.96
N CYS A 496 -10.50 12.28 18.86
CA CYS A 496 -9.33 13.11 18.54
C CYS A 496 -8.40 12.43 17.53
N PHE A 497 -7.47 13.21 16.97
CA PHE A 497 -6.36 12.73 16.14
C PHE A 497 -5.06 12.83 16.92
N SER A 498 -4.17 11.88 16.70
CA SER A 498 -2.85 11.79 17.30
C SER A 498 -1.80 11.62 16.20
N VAL A 499 -0.63 12.25 16.36
CA VAL A 499 0.45 12.19 15.37
C VAL A 499 1.37 11.01 15.67
N TYR A 500 1.56 10.16 14.66
CA TYR A 500 2.45 9.01 14.65
C TYR A 500 3.46 9.18 13.52
N GLY A 501 4.63 8.56 13.63
CA GLY A 501 5.70 8.75 12.65
C GLY A 501 6.96 7.97 12.98
N PHE A 502 7.85 7.85 12.00
CA PHE A 502 9.23 7.44 12.22
C PHE A 502 10.19 8.30 11.39
N GLU A 503 11.28 8.73 12.00
CA GLU A 503 12.45 9.25 11.30
C GLU A 503 13.48 8.13 11.20
N TYR A 504 14.05 7.93 10.01
CA TYR A 504 15.09 6.94 9.82
C TYR A 504 16.22 7.40 8.91
N LYS A 505 17.41 6.92 9.24
CA LYS A 505 18.63 7.07 8.45
C LYS A 505 19.06 5.69 7.96
N PRO A 506 19.07 5.45 6.64
CA PRO A 506 19.54 4.19 6.05
C PRO A 506 20.99 3.81 6.40
N GLY A 507 21.31 2.53 6.29
CA GLY A 507 22.67 2.00 6.37
C GLY A 507 23.07 1.40 7.73
N TYR A 508 24.32 0.96 7.85
CA TYR A 508 24.86 0.30 9.04
C TYR A 508 25.02 1.25 10.23
N ASP A 509 25.46 2.49 10.00
CA ASP A 509 25.51 3.58 10.98
C ASP A 509 24.18 4.38 11.03
N GLY A 510 23.09 3.70 10.68
CA GLY A 510 21.73 4.23 10.60
C GLY A 510 20.99 4.19 11.94
N TYR A 511 19.74 4.65 11.91
CA TYR A 511 18.80 4.53 13.02
C TYR A 511 17.35 4.50 12.51
N ILE A 512 16.43 4.06 13.36
CA ILE A 512 14.98 4.30 13.22
C ILE A 512 14.49 4.84 14.57
N SER A 513 13.76 5.95 14.55
CA SER A 513 13.29 6.69 15.71
C SER A 513 11.81 7.00 15.57
N TRP A 514 10.99 6.49 16.47
CA TRP A 514 9.53 6.57 16.37
C TRP A 514 8.96 7.67 17.26
N ILE A 515 7.86 8.25 16.81
CA ILE A 515 7.01 9.14 17.62
C ILE A 515 5.63 8.52 17.87
N ASN A 516 5.01 8.91 18.98
CA ASN A 516 3.62 8.60 19.36
C ASN A 516 3.05 9.80 20.12
N ASP A 517 1.83 10.22 19.80
CA ASP A 517 1.18 11.41 20.37
C ASP A 517 2.06 12.68 20.21
N ASN A 518 2.61 12.85 19.00
CA ASN A 518 3.50 13.95 18.60
C ASN A 518 4.77 14.10 19.46
N LYS A 519 5.25 13.00 20.06
CA LYS A 519 6.44 12.97 20.95
C LYS A 519 7.34 11.79 20.59
N PRO A 520 8.68 11.93 20.65
CA PRO A 520 9.59 10.80 20.54
C PRO A 520 9.26 9.71 21.57
N ALA A 521 9.06 8.49 21.08
CA ALA A 521 8.67 7.33 21.87
C ALA A 521 9.90 6.48 22.20
N TRP A 522 10.55 5.93 21.17
CA TRP A 522 11.71 5.07 21.29
C TRP A 522 12.51 5.03 19.98
N LYS A 523 13.72 4.49 20.04
CA LYS A 523 14.68 4.47 18.93
C LYS A 523 15.51 3.20 18.93
N ILE A 524 15.86 2.70 17.75
CA ILE A 524 16.97 1.74 17.54
C ILE A 524 18.08 2.35 16.70
N TYR A 525 19.30 1.83 16.87
CA TYR A 525 20.46 2.12 16.04
C TYR A 525 20.79 0.90 15.17
N GLY A 526 21.43 1.09 14.01
CA GLY A 526 21.86 -0.02 13.15
C GLY A 526 22.80 -1.03 13.83
N SER A 527 23.49 -0.59 14.90
CA SER A 527 24.26 -1.44 15.81
C SER A 527 23.43 -2.58 16.45
N ALA A 528 22.11 -2.41 16.62
CA ALA A 528 21.22 -3.45 17.13
C ALA A 528 21.23 -4.69 16.23
N MET A 529 21.38 -4.51 14.91
CA MET A 529 21.38 -5.58 13.92
C MET A 529 22.79 -5.93 13.44
N GLN A 530 23.75 -5.93 14.37
CA GLN A 530 25.11 -6.39 14.13
C GLN A 530 25.19 -7.86 13.68
N ALA A 531 26.38 -8.26 13.21
CA ALA A 531 26.70 -9.65 12.88
C ALA A 531 26.47 -10.59 14.07
N ASP A 532 26.03 -11.81 13.77
CA ASP A 532 25.76 -12.85 14.76
C ASP A 532 26.59 -14.10 14.43
N PRO A 533 27.68 -14.35 15.19
CA PRO A 533 28.57 -15.47 14.91
C PRO A 533 27.96 -16.83 15.31
N ASP A 534 27.00 -16.87 16.23
CA ASP A 534 26.36 -18.13 16.67
C ASP A 534 25.54 -18.74 15.52
N VAL A 535 24.94 -17.90 14.68
CA VAL A 535 24.21 -18.30 13.47
C VAL A 535 24.90 -17.86 12.17
N LYS A 536 26.19 -17.48 12.24
CA LYS A 536 27.10 -17.18 11.11
C LYS A 536 26.58 -16.15 10.08
N ILE A 537 25.84 -15.14 10.51
CA ILE A 537 25.32 -14.06 9.65
C ILE A 537 26.07 -12.74 9.86
N GLY A 538 26.28 -11.98 8.78
CA GLY A 538 26.66 -10.57 8.82
C GLY A 538 25.59 -9.63 9.40
N PRO A 539 25.91 -8.33 9.48
CA PRO A 539 24.97 -7.31 9.96
C PRO A 539 23.87 -7.01 8.93
N ARG A 540 22.70 -6.57 9.40
CA ARG A 540 21.62 -6.02 8.56
C ARG A 540 21.66 -4.48 8.67
N PRO A 541 21.78 -3.73 7.57
CA PRO A 541 21.69 -2.27 7.64
C PRO A 541 20.25 -1.83 7.91
N VAL A 542 20.08 -0.65 8.51
CA VAL A 542 18.76 0.03 8.49
C VAL A 542 18.34 0.20 7.02
N PRO A 543 17.06 -0.07 6.66
CA PRO A 543 16.63 -0.21 5.27
C PRO A 543 17.18 0.84 4.30
N VAL A 544 17.76 0.35 3.21
CA VAL A 544 18.40 1.15 2.13
C VAL A 544 17.60 1.15 0.82
N GLU A 545 16.54 0.35 0.75
CA GLU A 545 15.62 0.26 -0.40
C GLU A 545 14.75 1.53 -0.52
N PRO A 546 14.26 1.88 -1.73
CA PRO A 546 13.13 2.79 -1.87
C PRO A 546 11.88 2.14 -1.28
N MET A 547 11.29 2.76 -0.26
CA MET A 547 10.12 2.24 0.43
C MET A 547 8.85 3.00 0.02
N TYR A 548 7.76 2.28 -0.16
CA TYR A 548 6.41 2.84 -0.39
C TYR A 548 5.59 2.77 0.90
N MET A 549 4.58 3.63 1.01
CA MET A 549 3.71 3.75 2.18
C MET A 549 2.52 2.80 2.07
N LEU A 550 2.06 2.31 3.22
CA LEU A 550 0.94 1.38 3.38
C LEU A 550 0.05 1.82 4.55
N ILE A 551 -1.26 1.69 4.36
CA ILE A 551 -2.26 1.99 5.38
C ILE A 551 -3.38 0.95 5.27
N ASN A 552 -3.76 0.32 6.38
CA ASN A 552 -4.86 -0.65 6.40
C ASN A 552 -5.64 -0.67 7.71
N LEU A 553 -6.86 -1.19 7.63
CA LEU A 553 -7.67 -1.58 8.79
C LEU A 553 -8.18 -3.00 8.61
N GLY A 554 -7.56 -3.94 9.31
CA GLY A 554 -7.91 -5.35 9.26
C GLY A 554 -8.39 -5.92 10.60
N ILE A 555 -8.72 -7.20 10.58
CA ILE A 555 -9.11 -7.98 11.77
C ILE A 555 -8.59 -9.42 11.63
N SER A 556 -7.72 -9.84 12.55
CA SER A 556 -7.09 -11.17 12.48
C SER A 556 -6.75 -11.73 13.87
N PRO A 557 -6.93 -13.05 14.07
CA PRO A 557 -6.52 -13.73 15.30
C PRO A 557 -4.99 -13.83 15.47
N ASN A 558 -4.20 -13.52 14.44
CA ASN A 558 -2.74 -13.48 14.56
C ASN A 558 -2.27 -12.27 15.42
N PHE A 559 -3.09 -11.22 15.54
CA PHE A 559 -2.80 -10.01 16.32
C PHE A 559 -3.44 -10.00 17.71
N GLY A 560 -3.93 -11.15 18.18
CA GLY A 560 -4.45 -11.34 19.53
C GLY A 560 -5.87 -11.89 19.57
N ALA A 561 -6.48 -11.83 20.76
CA ALA A 561 -7.89 -12.15 20.93
C ALA A 561 -8.77 -11.09 20.25
N ILE A 562 -10.04 -11.42 20.00
CA ILE A 562 -11.01 -10.53 19.37
C ILE A 562 -12.27 -10.46 20.25
N ASP A 563 -12.66 -9.25 20.65
CA ASP A 563 -13.87 -9.02 21.43
C ASP A 563 -15.11 -8.95 20.53
N TRP A 564 -15.65 -10.12 20.19
CA TRP A 564 -16.85 -10.23 19.36
C TRP A 564 -18.13 -9.68 20.00
N GLU A 565 -18.14 -9.41 21.31
CA GLU A 565 -19.30 -8.90 22.04
C GLU A 565 -19.35 -7.36 21.99
N HIS A 566 -18.20 -6.70 22.08
CA HIS A 566 -18.11 -5.23 22.16
C HIS A 566 -17.67 -4.53 20.86
N LEU A 567 -17.13 -5.24 19.87
CA LEU A 567 -16.77 -4.63 18.57
C LEU A 567 -18.01 -4.19 17.77
N VAL A 568 -18.05 -2.91 17.40
CA VAL A 568 -19.15 -2.28 16.65
C VAL A 568 -18.75 -2.05 15.19
N PHE A 569 -19.47 -2.72 14.28
CA PHE A 569 -19.30 -2.57 12.82
C PHE A 569 -20.44 -1.74 12.20
N PRO A 570 -20.17 -0.92 11.16
CA PRO A 570 -18.84 -0.62 10.62
C PRO A 570 -17.97 0.15 11.61
N THR A 571 -16.66 -0.03 11.51
CA THR A 571 -15.63 0.74 12.20
C THR A 571 -14.67 1.31 11.16
N TRP A 572 -13.97 2.39 11.48
CA TRP A 572 -13.15 3.11 10.50
C TRP A 572 -11.95 3.78 11.16
N MET A 573 -10.84 3.82 10.44
CA MET A 573 -9.66 4.62 10.76
C MET A 573 -9.69 5.88 9.90
N LEU A 574 -9.39 7.03 10.50
CA LEU A 574 -9.29 8.31 9.79
C LEU A 574 -7.84 8.77 9.76
N VAL A 575 -7.37 9.20 8.59
CA VAL A 575 -6.09 9.91 8.43
C VAL A 575 -6.39 11.32 7.93
N ASP A 576 -5.94 12.32 8.70
CA ASP A 576 -6.11 13.75 8.45
C ASP A 576 -5.08 14.26 7.45
N TRP A 577 -3.83 13.87 7.62
CA TRP A 577 -2.80 14.07 6.60
C TRP A 577 -1.70 13.02 6.72
N ILE A 578 -0.98 12.82 5.62
CA ILE A 578 0.29 12.11 5.56
C ILE A 578 1.34 13.04 4.96
N ARG A 579 2.54 13.05 5.55
CA ARG A 579 3.67 13.85 5.08
C ARG A 579 4.96 13.05 5.16
N VAL A 580 5.85 13.30 4.19
CA VAL A 580 7.22 12.79 4.18
C VAL A 580 8.18 13.96 4.04
N TYR A 581 9.15 14.01 4.94
CA TYR A 581 10.19 15.03 5.00
C TYR A 581 11.56 14.40 4.79
N GLN A 582 12.49 15.12 4.17
CA GLN A 582 13.90 14.67 4.02
C GLN A 582 14.86 15.81 4.33
N PRO A 583 16.13 15.51 4.70
CA PRO A 583 17.13 16.55 4.94
C PRO A 583 17.25 17.45 3.70
N LYS A 584 17.16 18.77 3.92
CA LYS A 584 17.06 19.81 2.89
C LYS A 584 18.04 19.71 1.71
N ASP A 585 19.27 19.30 1.98
CA ASP A 585 20.33 19.16 0.97
C ASP A 585 20.49 17.72 0.42
N ASN A 586 19.59 16.79 0.77
CA ASN A 586 19.69 15.37 0.45
C ASN A 586 18.32 14.68 0.29
N HIS A 587 17.62 14.99 -0.81
CA HIS A 587 16.37 14.33 -1.18
C HIS A 587 16.61 13.06 -2.01
N ASN A 588 15.97 11.96 -1.62
CA ASN A 588 15.93 10.70 -2.36
C ASN A 588 14.50 10.16 -2.35
N ILE A 589 13.73 10.60 -3.36
CA ILE A 589 12.37 10.17 -3.66
C ILE A 589 12.32 9.53 -5.05
N GLY A 590 11.40 8.57 -5.22
CA GLY A 590 11.26 7.77 -6.42
C GLY A 590 11.44 6.29 -6.15
N CYS A 591 10.78 5.45 -6.96
CA CYS A 591 10.76 4.00 -6.78
C CYS A 591 11.88 3.27 -7.55
N ASP A 592 12.60 3.97 -8.43
CA ASP A 592 13.69 3.45 -9.26
C ASP A 592 14.97 4.33 -9.16
N PRO A 593 15.53 4.52 -7.95
CA PRO A 593 16.76 5.30 -7.78
C PRO A 593 17.95 4.59 -8.46
N PRO A 594 18.91 5.32 -9.09
CA PRO A 594 20.01 4.70 -9.86
C PRO A 594 20.88 3.70 -9.09
N ASP A 595 21.05 3.91 -7.78
CA ASP A 595 21.83 3.04 -6.90
C ASP A 595 21.00 1.87 -6.32
N PHE A 596 19.67 1.91 -6.42
CA PHE A 596 18.74 0.88 -5.94
C PHE A 596 17.58 0.66 -6.94
N PRO A 597 17.85 0.37 -8.23
CA PRO A 597 16.82 0.25 -9.26
C PRO A 597 15.85 -0.90 -8.96
N THR A 598 14.60 -0.76 -9.38
CA THR A 598 13.52 -1.75 -9.20
C THR A 598 12.67 -1.95 -10.46
N ALA A 599 12.57 -0.93 -11.33
CA ALA A 599 11.56 -0.88 -12.38
C ALA A 599 11.67 -2.03 -13.40
N ASP A 600 12.84 -2.22 -14.00
CA ASP A 600 13.04 -3.26 -15.02
C ASP A 600 12.80 -4.67 -14.46
N TYR A 601 13.13 -4.90 -13.18
CA TYR A 601 12.89 -6.18 -12.51
C TYR A 601 11.39 -6.42 -12.24
N ILE A 602 10.70 -5.41 -11.68
CA ILE A 602 9.25 -5.48 -11.43
C ILE A 602 8.49 -5.68 -12.76
N ASN A 603 8.83 -4.91 -13.80
CA ASN A 603 8.22 -5.02 -15.12
C ASN A 603 8.48 -6.39 -15.78
N THR A 604 9.68 -6.95 -15.63
CA THR A 604 10.02 -8.30 -16.14
C THR A 604 9.16 -9.39 -15.49
N TYR A 605 8.79 -9.22 -14.22
CA TYR A 605 8.07 -10.22 -13.44
C TYR A 605 6.69 -9.76 -12.97
N ILE A 606 6.05 -8.85 -13.72
CA ILE A 606 4.87 -8.09 -13.29
C ILE A 606 3.70 -8.94 -12.78
N GLU A 607 3.53 -10.16 -13.28
CA GLU A 607 2.50 -11.09 -12.82
C GLU A 607 2.62 -11.44 -11.32
N ALA A 608 3.84 -11.57 -10.78
CA ALA A 608 4.07 -11.77 -9.34
C ALA A 608 3.62 -10.57 -8.49
N TYR A 609 3.51 -9.38 -9.09
CA TYR A 609 3.11 -8.12 -8.46
C TYR A 609 1.65 -7.73 -8.79
N SER A 610 0.97 -8.48 -9.67
CA SER A 610 -0.40 -8.21 -10.12
C SER A 610 -1.38 -9.37 -9.89
N ASN A 611 -0.92 -10.54 -9.48
CA ASN A 611 -1.76 -11.71 -9.19
C ASN A 611 -1.60 -12.17 -7.72
N PRO A 612 -2.51 -11.79 -6.81
CA PRO A 612 -2.39 -12.12 -5.38
C PRO A 612 -2.62 -13.61 -5.08
N ASN A 613 -3.04 -14.42 -6.06
CA ASN A 613 -3.20 -15.87 -5.91
C ASN A 613 -1.87 -16.63 -6.05
N LEU A 614 -0.79 -15.97 -6.49
CA LEU A 614 0.55 -16.56 -6.53
C LEU A 614 1.19 -16.33 -5.16
N THR A 615 1.29 -17.37 -4.33
CA THR A 615 1.80 -17.24 -2.95
C THR A 615 3.30 -17.49 -2.87
N THR A 616 3.87 -18.23 -3.83
CA THR A 616 5.30 -18.58 -3.91
C THR A 616 5.90 -18.33 -5.30
N TRP A 617 7.20 -18.03 -5.34
CA TRP A 617 7.96 -17.74 -6.56
C TRP A 617 8.16 -18.98 -7.45
N VAL A 618 8.45 -20.12 -6.83
CA VAL A 618 8.74 -21.38 -7.53
C VAL A 618 7.49 -22.23 -7.70
N ASP A 619 6.73 -22.46 -6.62
CA ASP A 619 5.66 -23.46 -6.64
C ASP A 619 4.35 -22.93 -7.24
N ASP A 620 4.07 -21.62 -7.20
CA ASP A 620 2.91 -21.04 -7.91
C ASP A 620 3.34 -20.32 -9.18
N TYR A 621 4.26 -19.36 -9.09
CA TYR A 621 4.65 -18.51 -10.22
C TYR A 621 5.62 -19.19 -11.23
N LYS A 622 6.17 -20.37 -10.88
CA LYS A 622 7.00 -21.21 -11.76
C LYS A 622 8.28 -20.56 -12.27
N GLN A 623 8.81 -19.56 -11.56
CA GLN A 623 10.10 -18.95 -11.90
C GLN A 623 11.26 -19.63 -11.16
N PRO A 624 12.46 -19.69 -11.77
CA PRO A 624 13.66 -20.14 -11.06
C PRO A 624 14.11 -19.11 -10.01
N ILE A 625 14.71 -19.59 -8.93
CA ILE A 625 15.47 -18.74 -8.00
C ILE A 625 16.86 -18.49 -8.62
N PRO A 626 17.39 -17.25 -8.60
CA PRO A 626 18.75 -16.95 -9.03
C PRO A 626 19.80 -17.83 -8.34
N LYS A 627 20.75 -18.40 -9.08
CA LYS A 627 21.77 -19.28 -8.49
C LYS A 627 22.61 -18.56 -7.42
N ASN A 628 22.74 -19.18 -6.25
CA ASN A 628 23.57 -18.69 -5.14
C ASN A 628 24.96 -19.37 -5.18
N ARG A 629 26.04 -18.56 -5.16
CA ARG A 629 27.44 -19.04 -5.25
C ARG A 629 27.92 -19.94 -4.10
N LEU A 630 27.20 -19.96 -2.97
CA LEU A 630 27.52 -20.82 -1.82
C LEU A 630 27.02 -22.27 -2.01
N THR A 631 26.06 -22.49 -2.92
CA THR A 631 25.44 -23.80 -3.18
C THR A 631 25.55 -24.25 -4.64
N SER A 632 25.86 -23.34 -5.56
CA SER A 632 25.88 -23.54 -7.00
C SER A 632 27.24 -23.17 -7.61
N THR A 633 27.66 -23.88 -8.65
CA THR A 633 28.80 -23.47 -9.47
C THR A 633 28.39 -22.32 -10.39
N CYS A 634 28.86 -21.10 -10.12
CA CYS A 634 28.79 -20.01 -11.10
C CYS A 634 29.78 -20.27 -12.25
N THR A 635 29.37 -19.98 -13.48
CA THR A 635 30.13 -20.19 -14.72
C THR A 635 30.32 -18.90 -15.49
#